data_AF-A0A1Q5QU15-F1
#
_entry.id   AF-A0A1Q5QU15-F1
#
_cell.length_a   1.000
_cell.length_b   1.000
_cell.length_c   1.000
_cell.angle_alpha   90.00
_cell.angle_beta   90.00
_cell.angle_gamma   90.00
#
_symmetry.space_group_name_H-M   'P 1'
#
loop_
_entity.id
_entity.type
_entity.pdbx_description
1 polymer ?
#
loop_
_entity_poly.entity_id
_entity_poly.type
_entity_poly.pdbx_seq_one_letter_code
_entity_poly.pdbx_strand_id
1 'polypeptide(L)' 'MNGNIFNSKGIHVAVIVGREIFAPNGTKLYDLKGINIYRLSGELIGHLNEASGSDKRLDKATDRLFT' A
#
# COMPACT_ATOMS: atom_id res chain seq x y z
N MET A 1 -4.82 4.31 -10.36
CA MET A 1 -5.69 4.10 -9.19
C MET A 1 -5.17 5.01 -8.10
N ASN A 2 -6.03 5.77 -7.42
CA ASN A 2 -5.61 6.62 -6.30
C ASN A 2 -6.45 6.24 -5.09
N GLY A 3 -5.85 6.26 -3.90
CA GLY A 3 -6.57 5.89 -2.68
C GLY A 3 -5.67 5.84 -1.46
N ASN A 4 -6.28 5.86 -0.28
CA ASN A 4 -5.58 5.76 0.98
C ASN A 4 -5.39 4.28 1.36
N ILE A 5 -4.27 4.00 2.01
CA ILE A 5 -3.95 2.70 2.58
C ILE A 5 -4.07 2.81 4.09
N PHE A 6 -4.93 1.96 4.65
CA PHE A 6 -5.07 1.82 6.09
C PHE A 6 -4.56 0.45 6.52
N ASN A 7 -3.86 0.40 7.65
CA ASN A 7 -3.47 -0.86 8.28
C ASN A 7 -4.68 -1.55 8.95
N SER A 8 -4.50 -2.75 9.50
CA SER A 8 -5.60 -3.49 10.15
C SER A 8 -6.23 -2.77 11.36
N LYS A 9 -5.52 -1.79 11.94
CA LYS A 9 -6.03 -0.93 13.03
C LYS A 9 -6.79 0.31 12.52
N GLY A 10 -6.90 0.50 11.21
CA GLY A 10 -7.55 1.67 10.62
C GLY A 10 -6.67 2.93 10.62
N ILE A 11 -5.36 2.81 10.86
CA ILE A 11 -4.43 3.93 10.81
C ILE A 11 -4.02 4.17 9.36
N HIS A 12 -4.09 5.42 8.91
CA HIS A 12 -3.61 5.82 7.58
C HIS A 12 -2.10 5.73 7.54
N VAL A 13 -1.56 4.87 6.67
CA VAL A 13 -0.13 4.57 6.62
C VAL A 13 0.53 4.93 5.29
N ALA A 14 -0.24 5.06 4.21
CA ALA A 14 0.28 5.41 2.91
C ALA A 14 -0.83 5.84 1.94
N VAL A 15 -0.44 6.47 0.85
CA VAL A 15 -1.31 6.89 -0.25
C VAL A 15 -0.84 6.22 -1.53
N ILE A 16 -1.78 5.71 -2.32
CA ILE A 16 -1.54 5.23 -3.68
C ILE A 16 -1.78 6.38 -4.64
N VAL A 17 -0.79 6.64 -5.49
CA VAL A 17 -0.92 7.58 -6.62
C VAL A 17 -0.51 6.83 -7.88
N GLY A 18 -1.47 6.57 -8.76
CA GLY A 18 -1.24 5.84 -10.00
C GLY A 18 -0.84 4.38 -9.77
N ARG A 19 0.48 4.11 -9.86
CA ARG A 19 1.14 2.80 -9.70
C ARG A 19 2.22 2.84 -8.60
N GLU A 20 2.16 3.85 -7.74
CA GLU A 20 3.19 4.11 -6.73
C GLU A 20 2.51 4.27 -5.38
N ILE A 21 3.24 3.90 -4.33
CA ILE A 21 2.80 4.04 -2.94
C ILE A 21 3.73 5.02 -2.24
N PHE A 22 3.14 6.03 -1.64
CA PHE A 22 3.83 7.09 -0.93
C PHE A 22 3.49 7.05 0.56
N ALA A 23 4.46 7.36 1.40
CA ALA A 23 4.21 7.71 2.79
C ALA A 23 3.35 8.99 2.88
N PRO A 24 2.67 9.25 4.00
CA PRO A 24 1.86 10.46 4.18
C PRO A 24 2.65 11.77 4.03
N ASN A 25 3.98 11.72 4.19
CA ASN A 25 4.89 12.86 3.99
C ASN A 25 5.33 13.05 2.53
N GLY A 26 4.83 12.25 1.59
CA GLY A 26 5.16 12.33 0.16
C GLY A 26 6.39 11.53 -0.27
N THR A 27 7.07 10.81 0.62
CA THR A 27 8.19 9.95 0.25
C THR A 27 7.69 8.69 -0.44
N LYS A 28 8.24 8.36 -1.61
CA LYS A 28 7.92 7.10 -2.29
C LYS A 28 8.45 5.91 -1.48
N LEU A 29 7.57 4.97 -1.17
CA LEU A 29 7.90 3.75 -0.44
C LEU A 29 8.02 2.55 -1.38
N TYR A 30 7.01 2.34 -2.23
CA TYR A 30 6.84 1.11 -2.99
C TYR A 30 6.27 1.35 -4.39
N ASP A 31 6.46 0.36 -5.26
CA ASP A 31 5.77 0.26 -6.54
C ASP A 31 4.57 -0.67 -6.42
N LEU A 32 3.51 -0.36 -7.15
CA LEU A 32 2.27 -1.14 -7.19
C LEU A 32 2.01 -1.64 -8.61
N LYS A 33 1.90 -2.96 -8.77
CA LYS A 33 1.50 -3.60 -10.04
C LYS A 33 0.24 -4.41 -9.80
N GLY A 34 -0.91 -3.87 -10.21
CA GLY A 34 -2.21 -4.42 -9.85
C GLY A 34 -2.46 -4.28 -8.35
N ILE A 35 -2.55 -5.41 -7.65
CA ILE A 35 -2.67 -5.47 -6.18
C ILE A 35 -1.33 -5.77 -5.49
N ASN A 36 -0.28 -6.13 -6.25
CA ASN A 36 1.01 -6.54 -5.71
C ASN A 36 1.90 -5.34 -5.39
N ILE A 37 2.53 -5.38 -4.22
CA ILE A 37 3.40 -4.34 -3.68
C ILE A 37 4.86 -4.78 -3.83
N TYR A 38 5.67 -3.93 -4.44
CA TYR A 38 7.08 -4.17 -4.70
C TYR A 38 7.96 -3.13 -4.01
N ARG A 39 9.13 -3.56 -3.53
CA ARG A 39 10.21 -2.62 -3.22
C ARG A 39 10.64 -1.88 -4.48
N LEU A 40 11.27 -0.73 -4.29
CA LEU A 40 11.91 0.01 -5.38
C LEU A 40 13.02 -0.81 -6.09
N SER A 41 13.55 -1.84 -5.43
CA SER A 41 14.47 -2.82 -6.03
C SER A 41 13.79 -3.81 -6.98
N GLY A 42 12.45 -3.87 -7.00
CA GLY A 42 11.66 -4.82 -7.79
C GLY A 42 11.27 -6.11 -7.06
N GLU A 43 11.63 -6.26 -5.79
CA GLU A 43 11.25 -7.41 -4.96
C GLU A 43 9.77 -7.36 -4.55
N LEU A 44 9.03 -8.45 -4.74
CA LEU A 44 7.64 -8.59 -4.28
C LEU A 44 7.61 -8.78 -2.76
N ILE A 45 6.94 -7.88 -2.04
CA ILE A 45 6.93 -7.88 -0.57
C ILE A 45 5.54 -8.01 0.04
N GLY A 46 4.49 -7.90 -0.75
CA GLY A 46 3.12 -8.02 -0.26
C GLY A 46 2.08 -7.76 -1.33
N HIS A 47 0.83 -7.70 -0.89
CA HIS A 47 -0.31 -7.39 -1.74
C HIS A 47 -1.39 -6.67 -0.94
N LEU A 48 -2.20 -5.89 -1.65
CA LEU A 48 -3.39 -5.25 -1.12
C LEU A 48 -4.55 -6.23 -1.16
N ASN A 49 -5.44 -6.18 -0.16
CA ASN A 49 -6.70 -6.90 -0.25
C ASN A 49 -7.63 -6.17 -1.24
N GLU A 50 -8.25 -6.91 -2.15
CA GLU A 50 -9.33 -6.41 -3.01
C GLU A 50 -10.59 -6.19 -2.19
N ALA A 51 -10.58 -5.20 -1.30
CA ALA A 51 -11.81 -4.69 -0.72
C ALA A 51 -12.49 -3.85 -1.79
N SER A 52 -13.68 -4.28 -2.24
CA SER A 52 -14.57 -3.56 -3.15
C SER A 52 -15.02 -2.25 -2.51
N GLY A 53 -14.17 -1.22 -2.58
CA GLY A 53 -14.40 0.10 -2.00
C GLY A 53 -13.20 1.01 -2.22
N SER A 54 -13.40 2.32 -2.06
CA SER A 54 -12.37 3.36 -2.18
C SER A 54 -11.21 3.21 -1.16
N ASP A 55 -11.40 2.41 -0.11
CA ASP A 55 -10.44 2.20 0.96
C ASP A 55 -9.73 0.85 0.81
N LYS A 56 -8.46 0.88 0.43
CA LYS A 56 -7.64 -0.32 0.30
C LYS A 56 -7.04 -0.67 1.65
N ARG A 57 -7.32 -1.89 2.12
CA ARG A 57 -6.75 -2.41 3.36
C ARG A 57 -5.55 -3.29 3.06
N LEU A 58 -4.52 -3.15 3.89
CA LEU A 58 -3.40 -4.08 3.89
C LEU A 58 -3.85 -5.46 4.34
N ASP A 59 -3.24 -6.50 3.77
CA ASP A 59 -3.28 -7.80 4.43
C ASP A 59 -2.54 -7.74 5.77
N LYS A 60 -2.98 -8.55 6.74
CA LYS A 60 -2.43 -8.56 8.10
C LYS A 60 -0.93 -8.86 8.14
N ALA A 61 -0.39 -9.63 7.20
CA ALA A 61 1.05 -9.84 7.08
C ALA A 61 1.78 -8.59 6.55
N THR A 62 1.09 -7.83 5.70
CA THR A 62 1.58 -6.62 5.02
C THR A 62 1.56 -5.39 5.94
N ASP A 63 0.79 -5.41 7.03
CA ASP A 63 0.81 -4.37 8.07
C ASP A 63 2.22 -4.05 8.58
N ARG A 64 3.11 -5.06 8.63
CA ARG A 64 4.50 -4.90 9.09
C ARG A 64 5.39 -4.11 8.13
N LEU A 65 4.97 -3.92 6.88
CA LEU A 65 5.73 -3.15 5.91
C LEU A 65 5.66 -1.65 6.18
N PHE A 66 4.65 -1.19 6.93
CA PHE A 66 4.38 0.22 7.19
C PHE A 66 4.51 0.61 8.68
N THR A 67 5.20 -0.22 9.47
CA THR A 67 5.51 0.05 10.88
C THR A 67 6.65 1.03 11.07
#